data_AF-A0A350UKG0-F1
#
_entry.id   AF-A0A350UKG0-F1
#
_cell.length_a   1.000
_cell.length_b   1.000
_cell.length_c   1.000
_cell.angle_alpha   90.00
_cell.angle_beta   90.00
_cell.angle_gamma   90.00
#
_symmetry.space_group_name_H-M   'P 1'
#
loop_
_entity.id
_entity.type
_entity.pdbx_description
1 polymer ?
#
loop_
_entity_poly.entity_id
_entity_poly.type
_entity_poly.pdbx_seq_one_letter_code
_entity_poly.pdbx_strand_id
1 'polypeptide(L)'
;MRLLICLLIAGGLAVSAQESQWIRVESENFTVYSSAGERRARGGGGGVFGGGGGAPPPPALAHPPPPHPPPLPASLHMTIEPAVLIEPLVSLGAEVTWTSCNIYSTQDEAAAAIAKAGIPVFAWKGETLDEYWQNIELQLNAFKGGKGPNLILDDGGDLTLLVHKGVESEKKGQAPNPATATNDEMRVIFSVLTESLKRDQQRFTKLAAEVKGVSEETTTGVHRLYEMAKTGSLLFPCINVNDSVTKSK
;
A
#
# COMPACT_ATOMS: atom_id res chain seq x y z
N MET A 1 -35.31 -3.01 5.36
CA MET A 1 -35.58 -3.81 4.13
C MET A 1 -34.26 -4.46 3.74
N ARG A 2 -33.91 -5.62 4.34
CA ARG A 2 -34.02 -6.99 3.75
C ARG A 2 -33.37 -7.07 2.35
N LEU A 3 -32.18 -7.64 2.20
CA LEU A 3 -31.82 -9.09 2.06
C LEU A 3 -31.59 -9.43 0.57
N LEU A 4 -30.38 -9.88 0.19
CA LEU A 4 -30.06 -11.07 -0.61
C LEU A 4 -28.67 -10.96 -1.26
N ILE A 5 -27.69 -11.74 -0.79
CA ILE A 5 -26.73 -12.45 -1.66
C ILE A 5 -26.49 -13.83 -1.05
N CYS A 6 -27.12 -14.85 -1.63
CA CYS A 6 -26.76 -16.27 -1.53
C CYS A 6 -27.38 -17.05 -2.69
N LEU A 7 -26.54 -17.84 -3.38
CA LEU A 7 -26.82 -18.93 -4.35
C LEU A 7 -27.36 -18.47 -5.74
N LEU A 8 -27.01 -19.04 -6.90
CA LEU A 8 -26.50 -20.37 -7.26
C LEU A 8 -25.97 -20.38 -8.74
N ILE A 9 -25.23 -21.45 -9.06
CA ILE A 9 -24.63 -21.84 -10.34
C ILE A 9 -25.68 -22.33 -11.36
N ALA A 10 -25.39 -22.14 -12.67
CA ALA A 10 -25.68 -23.00 -13.84
C ALA A 10 -26.49 -22.37 -14.99
N GLY A 11 -25.98 -22.51 -16.23
CA GLY A 11 -26.76 -22.41 -17.48
C GLY A 11 -26.26 -21.34 -18.46
N GLY A 12 -25.66 -21.76 -19.57
CA GLY A 12 -25.23 -20.87 -20.64
C GLY A 12 -26.37 -20.38 -21.54
N LEU A 13 -26.31 -19.14 -21.99
CA LEU A 13 -26.70 -18.65 -23.32
C LEU A 13 -26.38 -17.15 -23.42
N ALA A 14 -25.90 -16.74 -24.59
CA ALA A 14 -25.39 -15.42 -24.90
C ALA A 14 -26.45 -14.31 -24.82
N VAL A 15 -26.03 -13.13 -24.34
CA VAL A 15 -26.68 -11.84 -24.59
C VAL A 15 -25.59 -10.87 -25.04
N SER A 16 -25.72 -10.35 -26.26
CA SER A 16 -24.93 -9.20 -26.73
C SER A 16 -25.59 -7.91 -26.25
N ALA A 17 -24.81 -7.04 -25.60
CA ALA A 17 -24.99 -5.60 -25.61
C ALA A 17 -23.63 -4.98 -25.29
N GLN A 18 -23.24 -3.94 -26.03
CA GLN A 18 -22.05 -3.14 -25.77
C GLN A 18 -22.14 -2.54 -24.36
N GLU A 19 -21.22 -2.93 -23.49
CA GLU A 19 -20.81 -2.18 -22.31
C GLU A 19 -19.34 -2.52 -22.04
N SER A 20 -18.54 -1.46 -21.88
CA SER A 20 -17.13 -1.41 -21.51
C SER A 20 -16.67 -2.57 -20.62
N GLN A 21 -15.82 -3.45 -21.14
CA GLN A 21 -15.35 -4.67 -20.45
C GLN A 21 -14.10 -4.40 -19.60
N TRP A 22 -14.31 -4.50 -18.30
CA TRP A 22 -13.38 -4.55 -17.17
C TRP A 22 -12.64 -5.89 -17.12
N ILE A 23 -11.42 -5.95 -16.57
CA ILE A 23 -10.78 -7.24 -16.23
C ILE A 23 -10.53 -7.29 -14.72
N ARG A 24 -11.50 -7.87 -14.01
CA ARG A 24 -11.38 -8.39 -12.65
C ARG A 24 -10.58 -9.69 -12.73
N VAL A 25 -9.41 -9.76 -12.10
CA VAL A 25 -8.70 -11.03 -11.92
C VAL A 25 -8.97 -11.50 -10.50
N GLU A 26 -9.83 -12.48 -10.31
CA GLU A 26 -9.97 -13.12 -8.99
C GLU A 26 -8.92 -14.22 -8.83
N SER A 27 -8.24 -14.24 -7.69
CA SER A 27 -7.54 -15.43 -7.20
C SER A 27 -7.99 -15.69 -5.76
N GLU A 28 -7.91 -16.93 -5.28
CA GLU A 28 -8.37 -17.32 -3.94
C GLU A 28 -7.65 -16.56 -2.80
N ASN A 29 -6.57 -15.80 -3.07
CA ASN A 29 -5.83 -15.01 -2.09
C ASN A 29 -5.30 -13.68 -2.69
N PHE A 30 -6.21 -12.78 -3.11
CA PHE A 30 -6.02 -11.37 -3.54
C PHE A 30 -5.68 -11.07 -5.03
N THR A 31 -6.27 -9.98 -5.55
CA THR A 31 -5.80 -9.16 -6.71
C THR A 31 -6.48 -7.78 -6.70
N VAL A 32 -5.77 -6.70 -7.09
CA VAL A 32 -6.39 -5.41 -7.48
C VAL A 32 -5.69 -4.84 -8.73
N TYR A 33 -6.50 -4.30 -9.67
CA TYR A 33 -6.14 -3.34 -10.71
C TYR A 33 -7.33 -2.47 -11.15
N SER A 34 -7.01 -1.25 -11.60
CA SER A 34 -7.91 -0.19 -12.12
C SER A 34 -7.75 0.00 -13.64
N SER A 35 -8.74 0.60 -14.32
CA SER A 35 -8.56 1.12 -15.69
C SER A 35 -9.44 2.34 -15.99
N ALA A 36 -8.82 3.39 -16.53
CA ALA A 36 -9.39 4.18 -17.62
C ALA A 36 -8.27 4.89 -18.40
N GLY A 37 -7.69 4.25 -19.43
CA GLY A 37 -6.88 5.02 -20.36
C GLY A 37 -5.83 4.37 -21.26
N GLU A 38 -5.83 3.07 -21.57
CA GLU A 38 -5.05 2.63 -22.74
C GLU A 38 -5.74 3.08 -24.04
N ARG A 39 -5.31 4.23 -24.59
CA ARG A 39 -5.30 4.40 -26.05
C ARG A 39 -3.90 4.10 -26.57
N ARG A 40 -3.82 2.90 -27.14
CA ARG A 40 -2.79 2.37 -28.06
C ARG A 40 -1.44 2.00 -27.44
N ALA A 41 -1.26 0.70 -27.24
CA ALA A 41 -0.03 0.02 -27.65
C ALA A 41 -0.39 -1.32 -28.32
N ARG A 42 -0.73 -1.28 -29.61
CA ARG A 42 -0.57 -2.45 -30.49
C ARG A 42 0.74 -2.30 -31.24
N GLY A 43 1.62 -3.28 -31.08
CA GLY A 43 2.63 -3.67 -32.05
C GLY A 43 3.99 -3.00 -31.88
N GLY A 44 4.94 -3.75 -31.32
CA GLY A 44 6.36 -3.41 -31.33
C GLY A 44 7.12 -4.17 -30.26
N GLY A 45 7.55 -5.39 -30.57
CA GLY A 45 8.62 -6.02 -29.81
C GLY A 45 9.89 -5.18 -29.93
N GLY A 46 10.60 -5.00 -28.82
CA GLY A 46 11.87 -4.28 -28.78
C GLY A 46 12.15 -3.81 -27.35
N GLY A 47 13.15 -4.41 -26.70
CA GLY A 47 13.54 -4.07 -25.34
C GLY A 47 13.95 -2.60 -25.21
N VAL A 48 13.52 -1.98 -24.12
CA VAL A 48 13.99 -0.65 -23.70
C VAL A 48 14.15 -0.65 -22.18
N PHE A 49 15.22 -1.29 -21.69
CA PHE A 49 15.92 -0.83 -20.50
C PHE A 49 17.19 -0.16 -21.01
N GLY A 50 17.10 1.15 -21.23
CA GLY A 50 18.21 2.01 -21.63
C GLY A 50 18.16 3.28 -20.78
N GLY A 51 18.42 3.13 -19.49
CA GLY A 51 18.53 4.25 -18.55
C GLY A 51 19.98 4.41 -18.10
N GLY A 52 20.58 5.55 -18.45
CA GLY A 52 21.65 6.26 -17.73
C GLY A 52 22.92 5.50 -17.34
N GLY A 53 24.08 5.99 -17.79
CA GLY A 53 25.40 5.56 -17.32
C GLY A 53 25.69 5.90 -15.85
N GLY A 54 24.96 5.29 -14.93
CA GLY A 54 25.33 5.12 -13.53
C GLY A 54 26.11 3.82 -13.36
N ALA A 55 27.02 3.79 -12.39
CA ALA A 55 27.80 2.59 -12.08
C ALA A 55 26.86 1.40 -11.84
N PRO A 56 27.21 0.19 -12.31
CA PRO A 56 26.43 -1.01 -12.03
C PRO A 56 26.28 -1.16 -10.51
N PRO A 57 25.10 -1.58 -10.01
CA PRO A 57 24.96 -1.86 -8.59
C PRO A 57 26.04 -2.86 -8.16
N PRO A 58 26.61 -2.73 -6.95
CA PRO A 58 27.56 -3.71 -6.45
C PRO A 58 26.90 -5.10 -6.51
N PRO A 59 27.65 -6.17 -6.84
CA PRO A 59 27.10 -7.50 -6.91
C PRO A 59 26.37 -7.80 -5.59
N ALA A 60 25.09 -8.13 -5.70
CA ALA A 60 24.27 -8.53 -4.57
C ALA A 60 25.06 -9.58 -3.78
N LEU A 61 25.30 -9.32 -2.49
CA LEU A 61 25.78 -10.35 -1.57
C LEU A 61 24.75 -11.47 -1.66
N ALA A 62 25.10 -12.56 -2.35
CA ALA A 62 24.23 -13.68 -2.65
C ALA A 62 23.97 -14.49 -1.36
N HIS A 63 23.23 -13.89 -0.44
CA HIS A 63 22.59 -14.61 0.64
C HIS A 63 21.28 -15.18 0.08
N PRO A 64 21.00 -16.49 0.30
CA PRO A 64 19.69 -17.02 -0.04
C PRO A 64 18.63 -16.21 0.73
N PRO A 65 17.47 -15.91 0.10
CA PRO A 65 16.42 -15.16 0.77
C PRO A 65 16.02 -15.88 2.06
N PRO A 66 15.75 -15.13 3.15
CA PRO A 66 15.40 -15.73 4.42
C PRO A 66 14.18 -16.65 4.26
N PRO A 67 14.09 -17.76 5.02
CA PRO A 67 12.98 -18.72 4.92
C PRO A 67 11.61 -18.08 5.22
N HIS A 68 11.61 -16.92 5.86
CA HIS A 68 10.45 -16.06 6.03
C HIS A 68 10.82 -14.64 5.58
N PRO A 69 10.40 -14.21 4.38
CA PRO A 69 10.63 -12.85 3.91
C PRO A 69 9.95 -11.86 4.87
N PRO A 70 10.62 -10.79 5.33
CA PRO A 70 10.00 -9.79 6.19
C PRO A 70 8.90 -9.06 5.40
N PRO A 71 7.64 -9.03 5.91
CA PRO A 71 6.56 -8.24 5.35
C PRO A 71 6.87 -6.73 5.42
N LEU A 72 6.87 -6.06 4.28
CA LEU A 72 7.23 -4.66 4.10
C LEU A 72 6.15 -3.94 3.26
N PRO A 73 5.12 -3.34 3.90
CA PRO A 73 4.24 -2.41 3.21
C PRO A 73 5.01 -1.12 2.94
N ALA A 74 4.89 -0.65 1.70
CA ALA A 74 5.43 0.60 1.22
C ALA A 74 4.31 1.53 0.77
N SER A 75 4.29 2.75 1.30
CA SER A 75 3.39 3.83 0.89
C SER A 75 4.23 4.98 0.36
N LEU A 76 4.45 4.99 -0.95
CA LEU A 76 5.18 6.04 -1.67
C LEU A 76 4.52 6.25 -3.02
N HIS A 77 4.78 7.39 -3.66
CA HIS A 77 4.33 7.64 -5.03
C HIS A 77 4.57 6.43 -5.95
N MET A 78 3.51 5.89 -6.55
CA MET A 78 3.62 4.77 -7.48
C MET A 78 3.98 5.27 -8.88
N THR A 79 5.20 5.78 -9.05
CA THR A 79 5.77 6.16 -10.36
C THR A 79 6.84 5.17 -10.81
N ILE A 80 7.38 5.35 -12.01
CA ILE A 80 8.48 4.52 -12.54
C ILE A 80 9.69 4.52 -11.59
N GLU A 81 10.05 5.66 -11.01
CA GLU A 81 11.28 5.79 -10.21
C GLU A 81 11.19 4.99 -8.89
N PRO A 82 10.13 5.10 -8.06
CA PRO A 82 9.96 4.25 -6.88
C PRO A 82 9.68 2.79 -7.23
N ALA A 83 9.10 2.49 -8.40
CA ALA A 83 8.94 1.11 -8.86
C ALA A 83 10.28 0.39 -9.01
N VAL A 84 11.36 1.09 -9.38
CA VAL A 84 12.73 0.53 -9.44
C VAL A 84 13.26 0.14 -8.05
N LEU A 85 12.72 0.69 -6.95
CA LEU A 85 13.11 0.29 -5.59
C LEU A 85 12.56 -1.09 -5.20
N ILE A 86 11.44 -1.50 -5.79
CA ILE A 86 10.73 -2.73 -5.42
C ILE A 86 11.56 -3.98 -5.72
N GLU A 87 12.15 -4.06 -6.90
CA GLU A 87 12.93 -5.23 -7.32
C GLU A 87 14.15 -5.49 -6.43
N PRO A 88 14.97 -4.49 -6.05
CA PRO A 88 16.00 -4.64 -5.03
C PRO A 88 15.47 -5.11 -3.68
N LEU A 89 14.35 -4.57 -3.19
CA LEU A 89 13.76 -4.98 -1.91
C LEU A 89 13.36 -6.46 -1.94
N VAL A 90 12.69 -6.90 -3.00
CA VAL A 90 12.32 -8.31 -3.20
C VAL A 90 13.56 -9.19 -3.37
N SER A 91 14.57 -8.73 -4.11
CA SER A 91 15.83 -9.46 -4.32
C SER A 91 16.63 -9.63 -3.02
N LEU A 92 16.54 -8.65 -2.11
CA LEU A 92 17.07 -8.74 -0.75
C LEU A 92 16.19 -9.58 0.19
N GLY A 93 15.08 -10.11 -0.32
CA GLY A 93 14.23 -11.08 0.34
C GLY A 93 13.02 -10.50 1.07
N ALA A 94 12.63 -9.24 0.83
CA ALA A 94 11.41 -8.68 1.41
C ALA A 94 10.14 -9.19 0.71
N GLU A 95 9.06 -9.35 1.47
CA GLU A 95 7.72 -9.52 0.91
C GLU A 95 7.05 -8.15 0.85
N VAL A 96 6.95 -7.57 -0.35
CA VAL A 96 6.51 -6.18 -0.54
C VAL A 96 5.03 -6.13 -0.92
N THR A 97 4.30 -5.20 -0.34
CA THR A 97 2.98 -4.75 -0.80
C THR A 97 3.04 -3.24 -0.96
N TRP A 98 2.30 -2.65 -1.91
CA TRP A 98 2.49 -1.23 -2.24
C TRP A 98 1.17 -0.46 -2.42
N THR A 99 1.14 0.77 -1.89
CA THR A 99 0.13 1.80 -2.16
C THR A 99 0.79 3.10 -2.58
N SER A 100 0.05 3.95 -3.29
CA SER A 100 0.50 5.33 -3.51
C SER A 100 0.31 6.16 -2.23
N CYS A 101 1.14 7.18 -2.01
CA CYS A 101 0.95 8.19 -0.95
C CYS A 101 0.19 9.44 -1.43
N ASN A 102 -0.28 9.43 -2.68
CA ASN A 102 -1.08 10.54 -3.23
C ASN A 102 -1.99 10.07 -4.37
N ILE A 103 -3.26 10.48 -4.28
CA ILE A 103 -4.35 10.12 -5.20
C ILE A 103 -4.10 10.44 -6.68
N TYR A 104 -3.19 11.36 -7.02
CA TYR A 104 -2.91 11.76 -8.41
C TYR A 104 -1.52 11.33 -8.91
N SER A 105 -0.70 10.77 -8.03
CA SER A 105 0.72 10.55 -8.33
C SER A 105 1.01 9.25 -9.06
N THR A 106 0.10 8.28 -9.01
CA THR A 106 0.29 6.98 -9.65
C THR A 106 0.49 7.14 -11.16
N GLN A 107 1.51 6.46 -11.70
CA GLN A 107 1.65 6.14 -13.11
C GLN A 107 1.14 4.72 -13.30
N ASP A 108 -0.04 4.58 -13.91
CA ASP A 108 -0.76 3.30 -13.97
C ASP A 108 0.04 2.22 -14.71
N GLU A 109 0.87 2.61 -15.69
CA GLU A 109 1.79 1.71 -16.38
C GLU A 109 2.85 1.10 -15.46
N ALA A 110 3.34 1.87 -14.48
CA ALA A 110 4.29 1.38 -13.48
C ALA A 110 3.60 0.42 -12.52
N ALA A 111 2.41 0.79 -12.02
CA ALA A 111 1.60 -0.07 -11.16
C ALA A 111 1.28 -1.42 -11.85
N ALA A 112 0.89 -1.37 -13.13
CA ALA A 112 0.61 -2.54 -13.97
C ALA A 112 1.84 -3.43 -14.19
N ALA A 113 3.03 -2.84 -14.37
CA ALA A 113 4.25 -3.61 -14.51
C ALA A 113 4.60 -4.36 -13.22
N ILE A 114 4.50 -3.69 -12.07
CA ILE A 114 4.85 -4.26 -10.77
C ILE A 114 3.89 -5.39 -10.36
N ALA A 115 2.58 -5.18 -10.45
CA ALA A 115 1.67 -6.25 -10.06
C ALA A 115 1.62 -7.38 -11.10
N LYS A 116 2.04 -7.16 -12.36
CA LYS A 116 2.28 -8.26 -13.33
C LYS A 116 3.48 -9.11 -12.93
N ALA A 117 4.44 -8.56 -12.19
CA ALA A 117 5.53 -9.30 -11.57
C ALA A 117 5.09 -10.07 -10.30
N GLY A 118 3.79 -10.02 -9.94
CA GLY A 118 3.22 -10.79 -8.83
C GLY A 118 3.32 -10.11 -7.46
N ILE A 119 3.58 -8.81 -7.43
CA ILE A 119 3.72 -8.01 -6.21
C ILE A 119 2.40 -7.26 -5.96
N PRO A 120 1.77 -7.32 -4.77
CA PRO A 120 0.48 -6.66 -4.54
C PRO A 120 0.49 -5.13 -4.70
N VAL A 121 -0.13 -4.70 -5.80
CA VAL A 121 -0.52 -3.38 -6.31
C VAL A 121 -1.83 -2.75 -5.78
N PHE A 122 -1.85 -1.83 -4.82
CA PHE A 122 -3.09 -1.12 -4.41
C PHE A 122 -3.01 0.38 -4.72
N ALA A 123 -2.90 0.72 -6.01
CA ALA A 123 -2.75 2.10 -6.43
C ALA A 123 -3.28 2.31 -7.86
N TRP A 124 -3.94 3.45 -8.11
CA TRP A 124 -4.20 3.97 -9.45
C TRP A 124 -4.26 5.50 -9.45
N LYS A 125 -4.22 6.09 -10.64
CA LYS A 125 -4.32 7.54 -10.78
C LYS A 125 -5.77 8.01 -10.65
N GLY A 126 -5.98 9.05 -9.86
CA GLY A 126 -7.29 9.68 -9.65
C GLY A 126 -8.16 8.93 -8.65
N GLU A 127 -7.55 8.29 -7.65
CA GLU A 127 -8.28 7.74 -6.50
C GLU A 127 -9.15 8.79 -5.83
N THR A 128 -10.31 8.37 -5.35
CA THR A 128 -11.06 9.09 -4.32
C THR A 128 -10.35 8.94 -2.97
N LEU A 129 -10.66 9.82 -2.01
CA LEU A 129 -10.12 9.69 -0.65
C LEU A 129 -10.53 8.36 0.00
N ASP A 130 -11.75 7.89 -0.24
CA ASP A 130 -12.23 6.59 0.24
C ASP A 130 -11.40 5.42 -0.30
N GLU A 131 -11.11 5.42 -1.60
CA GLU A 131 -10.26 4.40 -2.23
C GLU A 131 -8.83 4.44 -1.69
N TYR A 132 -8.24 5.63 -1.57
CA TYR A 132 -6.88 5.83 -1.03
C TYR A 132 -6.70 5.20 0.35
N TRP A 133 -7.55 5.55 1.31
CA TRP A 133 -7.45 5.04 2.67
C TRP A 133 -7.83 3.56 2.79
N GLN A 134 -8.75 3.08 1.95
CA GLN A 134 -9.06 1.65 1.85
C GLN A 134 -7.89 0.85 1.27
N ASN A 135 -7.18 1.39 0.29
CA ASN A 135 -6.00 0.76 -0.30
C ASN A 135 -4.88 0.57 0.73
N ILE A 136 -4.59 1.60 1.55
CA ILE A 136 -3.64 1.50 2.68
C ILE A 136 -4.07 0.39 3.66
N GLU A 137 -5.36 0.33 3.99
CA GLU A 137 -5.90 -0.69 4.89
C GLU A 137 -5.86 -2.12 4.29
N LEU A 138 -6.10 -2.26 2.99
CA LEU A 138 -6.04 -3.53 2.26
C LEU A 138 -4.61 -4.06 2.15
N GLN A 139 -3.66 -3.17 1.84
CA GLN A 139 -2.23 -3.47 1.74
C GLN A 139 -1.70 -4.18 2.99
N LEU A 140 -2.11 -3.72 4.17
CA LEU A 140 -1.71 -4.30 5.46
C LEU A 140 -2.21 -5.75 5.66
N ASN A 141 -3.15 -6.23 4.84
CA ASN A 141 -3.69 -7.60 4.89
C ASN A 141 -3.20 -8.50 3.74
N ALA A 142 -2.43 -7.96 2.80
CA ALA A 142 -2.08 -8.64 1.57
C ALA A 142 -0.85 -9.57 1.67
N PHE A 143 -0.25 -9.68 2.86
CA PHE A 143 0.89 -10.56 3.10
C PHE A 143 0.48 -12.03 3.22
N LYS A 144 1.31 -12.91 2.67
CA LYS A 144 1.10 -14.36 2.69
C LYS A 144 1.08 -14.88 4.13
N GLY A 145 0.15 -15.79 4.39
CA GLY A 145 -0.02 -16.40 5.71
C GLY A 145 -0.60 -15.47 6.78
N GLY A 146 -1.16 -14.31 6.38
CA GLY A 146 -1.83 -13.38 7.31
C GLY A 146 -0.89 -12.72 8.30
N LYS A 147 0.41 -12.64 7.98
CA LYS A 147 1.40 -11.96 8.82
C LYS A 147 1.25 -10.45 8.70
N GLY A 148 1.50 -9.74 9.80
CA GLY A 148 1.59 -8.28 9.80
C GLY A 148 2.96 -7.77 9.33
N PRO A 149 3.09 -6.48 9.00
CA PRO A 149 4.36 -5.82 8.72
C PRO A 149 5.43 -6.02 9.79
N ASN A 150 6.67 -6.23 9.34
CA ASN A 150 7.86 -6.15 10.18
C ASN A 150 8.63 -4.85 10.00
N LEU A 151 8.53 -4.20 8.85
CA LEU A 151 9.15 -2.91 8.54
C LEU A 151 8.12 -2.07 7.79
N ILE A 152 8.24 -0.74 7.82
CA ILE A 152 7.38 0.17 7.05
C ILE A 152 8.27 1.08 6.21
N LEU A 153 7.91 1.29 4.96
CA LEU A 153 8.47 2.32 4.10
C LEU A 153 7.38 3.35 3.81
N ASP A 154 7.57 4.60 4.21
CA ASP A 154 6.51 5.61 4.22
C ASP A 154 6.99 6.92 3.59
N ASP A 155 6.04 7.63 3.01
CA ASP A 155 6.19 8.95 2.40
C ASP A 155 4.95 9.77 2.78
N GLY A 156 5.15 10.74 3.65
CA GLY A 156 4.10 11.60 4.20
C GLY A 156 3.50 11.07 5.50
N GLY A 157 3.74 9.81 5.85
CA GLY A 157 3.42 9.22 7.15
C GLY A 157 1.99 8.72 7.29
N ASP A 158 1.23 8.55 6.20
CA ASP A 158 -0.18 8.14 6.24
C ASP A 158 -0.36 6.67 6.63
N LEU A 159 0.51 5.79 6.15
CA LEU A 159 0.53 4.38 6.55
C LEU A 159 0.87 4.26 8.03
N THR A 160 1.89 4.99 8.49
CA THR A 160 2.26 5.09 9.90
C THR A 160 1.12 5.66 10.75
N LEU A 161 0.44 6.71 10.28
CA LEU A 161 -0.69 7.33 10.96
C LEU A 161 -1.83 6.33 11.17
N LEU A 162 -2.18 5.56 10.13
CA LEU A 162 -3.26 4.58 10.21
C LEU A 162 -2.96 3.52 11.27
N VAL A 163 -1.72 3.01 11.31
CA VAL A 163 -1.29 2.04 12.33
C VAL A 163 -1.41 2.62 13.75
N HIS A 164 -0.91 3.85 13.96
CA HIS A 164 -0.95 4.49 15.28
C HIS A 164 -2.38 4.77 15.75
N LYS A 165 -3.23 5.33 14.88
CA LYS A 165 -4.64 5.58 15.19
C LYS A 165 -5.44 4.29 15.37
N GLY A 166 -5.07 3.23 14.65
CA GLY A 166 -5.60 1.88 14.84
C GLY A 166 -5.38 1.39 16.27
N VAL A 167 -4.13 1.39 16.74
CA VAL A 167 -3.78 1.00 18.11
C VAL A 167 -4.49 1.88 19.15
N GLU A 168 -4.55 3.19 18.92
CA GLU A 168 -5.28 4.11 19.81
C GLU A 168 -6.77 3.74 19.92
N SER A 169 -7.40 3.47 18.78
CA SER A 169 -8.83 3.14 18.69
C SER A 169 -9.13 1.78 19.36
N GLU A 170 -8.24 0.81 19.18
CA GLU A 170 -8.31 -0.51 19.84
C GLU A 170 -8.18 -0.40 21.35
N LYS A 171 -7.20 0.38 21.85
CA LYS A 171 -7.03 0.63 23.29
C LYS A 171 -8.26 1.30 23.93
N LYS A 172 -8.93 2.18 23.18
CA LYS A 172 -10.17 2.84 23.61
C LYS A 172 -11.41 1.96 23.45
N GLY A 173 -11.33 0.86 22.69
CA GLY A 173 -12.48 0.04 22.30
C GLY A 173 -13.44 0.74 21.31
N GLN A 174 -13.07 1.92 20.81
CA GLN A 174 -13.87 2.67 19.84
C GLN A 174 -12.99 3.59 18.98
N ALA A 175 -13.30 3.67 17.69
CA ALA A 175 -12.73 4.68 16.80
C ALA A 175 -13.41 6.03 17.02
N PRO A 176 -12.76 7.15 16.66
CA PRO A 176 -13.42 8.45 16.58
C PRO A 176 -14.63 8.39 15.65
N ASN A 177 -15.70 9.13 15.98
CA ASN A 177 -16.93 9.11 15.20
C ASN A 177 -16.74 9.92 13.89
N PRO A 178 -16.98 9.34 12.69
CA PRO A 178 -16.91 10.04 11.41
C PRO A 178 -17.71 11.36 11.35
N ALA A 179 -18.84 11.45 12.06
CA ALA A 179 -19.66 12.65 12.12
C ALA A 179 -19.00 13.85 12.85
N THR A 180 -17.91 13.60 13.58
CA THR A 180 -17.15 14.63 14.32
C THR A 180 -15.90 15.10 13.56
N ALA A 181 -15.65 14.55 12.36
CA ALA A 181 -14.52 14.94 11.53
C ALA A 181 -14.60 16.39 11.08
N THR A 182 -13.47 17.08 11.05
CA THR A 182 -13.37 18.49 10.64
C THR A 182 -13.10 18.67 9.15
N ASN A 183 -12.77 17.59 8.43
CA ASN A 183 -12.60 17.56 6.98
C ASN A 183 -12.93 16.17 6.41
N ASP A 184 -13.00 16.07 5.08
CA ASP A 184 -13.37 14.85 4.37
C ASP A 184 -12.40 13.69 4.62
N GLU A 185 -11.11 13.96 4.63
CA GLU A 185 -10.07 12.94 4.84
C GLU A 185 -10.18 12.31 6.23
N MET A 186 -10.33 13.12 7.28
CA MET A 186 -10.55 12.64 8.65
C MET A 186 -11.81 11.78 8.75
N ARG A 187 -12.90 12.16 8.07
CA ARG A 187 -14.13 11.36 8.05
C ARG A 187 -13.86 9.98 7.46
N VAL A 188 -13.10 9.89 6.37
CA VAL A 188 -12.74 8.62 5.74
C VAL A 188 -11.87 7.78 6.67
N ILE A 189 -10.81 8.36 7.25
CA ILE A 189 -9.94 7.66 8.22
C ILE A 189 -10.77 7.08 9.38
N PHE A 190 -11.66 7.87 9.96
CA PHE A 190 -12.53 7.43 11.06
C PHE A 190 -13.44 6.28 10.65
N SER A 191 -13.93 6.30 9.40
CA SER A 191 -14.76 5.23 8.84
C SER A 191 -13.94 3.95 8.67
N VAL A 192 -12.73 4.05 8.10
CA VAL A 192 -11.80 2.91 7.96
C VAL A 192 -11.47 2.28 9.31
N LEU A 193 -11.15 3.10 10.32
CA LEU A 193 -10.86 2.62 11.68
C LEU A 193 -12.08 1.95 12.34
N THR A 194 -13.27 2.51 12.14
CA THR A 194 -14.53 1.93 12.64
C THR A 194 -14.78 0.55 12.02
N GLU A 195 -14.62 0.41 10.71
CA GLU A 195 -14.78 -0.87 10.02
C GLU A 195 -13.65 -1.87 10.35
N SER A 196 -12.43 -1.40 10.61
CA SER A 196 -11.35 -2.27 11.10
C SER A 196 -11.67 -2.83 12.47
N LEU A 197 -12.12 -2.00 13.43
CA LEU A 197 -12.46 -2.46 14.78
C LEU A 197 -13.61 -3.47 14.81
N LYS A 198 -14.58 -3.34 13.90
CA LYS A 198 -15.66 -4.33 13.77
C LYS A 198 -15.14 -5.70 13.30
N ARG A 199 -14.07 -5.72 12.50
CA ARG A 199 -13.46 -6.94 11.96
C ARG A 199 -12.53 -7.61 12.98
N ASP A 200 -11.63 -6.84 13.58
CA ASP A 200 -10.71 -7.32 14.61
C ASP A 200 -10.33 -6.17 15.56
N GLN A 201 -10.55 -6.39 16.87
CA GLN A 201 -10.32 -5.39 17.92
C GLN A 201 -8.86 -5.35 18.42
N GLN A 202 -7.98 -6.20 17.90
CA GLN A 202 -6.57 -6.28 18.31
C GLN A 202 -5.60 -6.30 17.12
N ARG A 203 -6.08 -6.10 15.90
CA ARG A 203 -5.30 -6.23 14.68
C ARG A 203 -4.12 -5.27 14.66
N PHE A 204 -4.36 -3.98 14.85
CA PHE A 204 -3.32 -2.96 14.83
C PHE A 204 -2.36 -3.10 16.01
N THR A 205 -2.84 -3.52 17.17
CA THR A 205 -2.02 -3.76 18.36
C THR A 205 -1.04 -4.90 18.11
N LYS A 206 -1.52 -6.03 17.54
CA LYS A 206 -0.65 -7.15 17.14
C LYS A 206 0.32 -6.73 16.04
N LEU A 207 -0.16 -6.02 15.04
CA LEU A 207 0.63 -5.52 13.92
C LEU A 207 1.76 -4.62 14.40
N ALA A 208 1.46 -3.58 15.18
CA ALA A 208 2.43 -2.61 15.65
C ALA A 208 3.50 -3.24 16.56
N ALA A 209 3.18 -4.31 17.29
CA ALA A 209 4.15 -5.05 18.10
C ALA A 209 5.21 -5.79 17.26
N GLU A 210 4.87 -6.15 16.02
CA GLU A 210 5.78 -6.84 15.10
C GLU A 210 6.65 -5.89 14.26
N VAL A 211 6.22 -4.63 14.11
CA VAL A 211 6.97 -3.59 13.38
C VAL A 211 8.27 -3.24 14.13
N LYS A 212 9.40 -3.44 13.46
CA LYS A 212 10.75 -3.13 13.94
C LYS A 212 11.18 -1.70 13.65
N GLY A 213 10.53 -1.05 12.69
CA GLY A 213 10.66 0.38 12.46
C GLY A 213 10.06 0.85 11.14
N VAL A 214 10.08 2.17 10.96
CA VAL A 214 9.67 2.86 9.74
C VAL A 214 10.83 3.69 9.18
N SER A 215 10.96 3.74 7.85
CA SER A 215 11.77 4.75 7.17
C SER A 215 10.86 5.73 6.45
N GLU A 216 11.02 7.02 6.73
CA GLU A 216 10.15 8.09 6.23
C GLU A 216 10.89 9.02 5.26
N GLU A 217 10.30 9.21 4.08
CA GLU A 217 10.88 9.90 2.93
C GLU A 217 10.80 11.43 3.04
N THR A 218 9.67 12.00 3.50
CA THR A 218 9.40 13.44 3.36
C THR A 218 9.47 14.23 4.66
N THR A 219 9.75 15.53 4.53
CA THR A 219 9.70 16.51 5.62
C THR A 219 8.37 16.46 6.39
N THR A 220 7.23 16.32 5.69
CA THR A 220 5.90 16.29 6.33
C THR A 220 5.74 15.06 7.22
N GLY A 221 6.07 13.87 6.72
CA GLY A 221 6.01 12.65 7.51
C GLY A 221 6.99 12.68 8.68
N VAL A 222 8.21 13.20 8.46
CA VAL A 222 9.21 13.39 9.53
C VAL A 222 8.70 14.30 10.65
N HIS A 223 8.00 15.39 10.31
CA HIS A 223 7.39 16.25 11.33
C HIS A 223 6.37 15.49 12.18
N ARG A 224 5.51 14.67 11.56
CA ARG A 224 4.55 13.80 12.27
C ARG A 224 5.27 12.82 13.19
N LEU A 225 6.36 12.20 12.74
CA LEU A 225 7.18 11.30 13.56
C LEU A 225 7.79 12.02 14.77
N TYR A 226 8.31 13.23 14.59
CA TYR A 226 8.82 14.04 15.71
C TYR A 226 7.74 14.43 16.72
N GLU A 227 6.52 14.76 16.27
CA GLU A 227 5.38 15.04 17.16
C GLU A 227 5.01 13.80 17.98
N MET A 228 4.96 12.63 17.35
CA MET A 228 4.70 11.37 18.05
C MET A 228 5.82 11.01 19.04
N ALA A 229 7.08 11.24 18.67
CA ALA A 229 8.22 11.03 19.56
C ALA A 229 8.18 11.97 20.77
N LYS A 230 7.91 13.27 20.56
CA LYS A 230 7.82 14.28 21.63
C LYS A 230 6.69 13.99 22.63
N THR A 231 5.57 13.44 22.15
CA THR A 231 4.41 13.08 22.97
C THR A 231 4.52 11.68 23.59
N GLY A 232 5.57 10.90 23.26
CA GLY A 232 5.73 9.52 23.71
C GLY A 232 4.71 8.55 23.10
N SER A 233 4.09 8.93 21.98
CA SER A 233 3.07 8.12 21.29
C SER A 233 3.61 7.31 20.12
N LEU A 234 4.85 7.54 19.70
CA LEU A 234 5.52 6.77 18.64
C LEU A 234 5.68 5.30 19.08
N LEU A 235 5.10 4.38 18.31
CA LEU A 235 5.00 2.96 18.67
C LEU A 235 6.25 2.14 18.35
N PHE A 236 7.03 2.56 17.36
CA PHE A 236 8.20 1.84 16.87
C PHE A 236 9.30 2.81 16.41
N PRO A 237 10.58 2.37 16.35
CA PRO A 237 11.69 3.20 15.89
C PRO A 237 11.45 3.77 14.48
N CYS A 238 12.03 4.93 14.20
CA CYS A 238 11.95 5.54 12.88
C CYS A 238 13.32 6.02 12.38
N ILE A 239 13.53 5.94 11.07
CA ILE A 239 14.65 6.55 10.35
C ILE A 239 14.10 7.69 9.51
N ASN A 240 14.63 8.88 9.75
CA ASN A 240 14.41 10.06 8.93
C ASN A 240 15.31 9.98 7.69
N VAL A 241 14.77 9.53 6.56
CA VAL A 241 15.50 9.45 5.29
C VAL A 241 15.60 10.83 4.67
N ASN A 242 14.57 11.67 4.83
CA ASN A 242 14.50 13.03 4.30
C ASN A 242 15.76 13.85 4.59
N ASP A 243 16.25 13.82 5.83
CA ASP A 243 17.38 14.65 6.29
C ASP A 243 18.75 14.03 5.98
N SER A 244 18.78 12.91 5.26
CA SER A 244 20.03 12.44 4.65
C SER A 244 20.56 13.53 3.71
N VAL A 245 21.87 13.81 3.77
CA VAL A 245 22.50 14.88 2.99
C VAL A 245 22.25 14.70 1.49
N THR A 246 22.22 13.46 1.01
CA THR A 246 21.98 13.10 -0.39
C THR A 246 20.51 13.13 -0.81
N LYS A 247 19.58 13.44 0.10
CA LYS A 247 18.14 13.56 -0.16
C LYS A 247 17.67 14.99 -0.02
N SER A 248 18.05 15.66 1.07
CA SER A 248 17.57 17.00 1.42
C SER A 248 18.18 18.16 0.61
N LYS A 249 19.26 17.92 -0.17
CA LYS A 249 20.00 18.93 -0.93
C LYS A 249 19.84 18.72 -2.42
#